data_AF-A0A4Y8IBC9-F1
#
_entry.id   AF-A0A4Y8IBC9-F1
#
_cell.length_a   1.000
_cell.length_b   1.000
_cell.length_c   1.000
_cell.angle_alpha   90.00
_cell.angle_beta   90.00
_cell.angle_gamma   90.00
#
_symmetry.space_group_name_H-M   'P 1'
#
loop_
_entity.id
_entity.type
_entity.pdbx_description
1 polymer ?
#
loop_
_entity_poly.entity_id
_entity_poly.type
_entity_poly.pdbx_seq_one_letter_code
_entity_poly.pdbx_strand_id
1 'polypeptide(L)'
;MGKMKMLFIKQYQFYLVLFTVLLIIMTFKTLISSNKTNSSNANAILRSPVIGIMQGNQVPVLIKGTQTGLLRIEYHEVGDTTISYSEWGRLSYTDDLSISIILTDIGYDKLFEYRIQFGDNTFSSSYQFSTFPASANSGEFSFVFSACLRDNYTPHEIFDYIKPLSPSFIALLGDNIYADKDGDINTGPAHSVLPALRSKYTRNFDEHFQEIGSRFPIIAIWDDHDYGQDNSDSTYVYKTEAKKVFKENFPIYPFAVEDAGIYYRFSVADVDFFVLDTRWYRSSMQEDDVEGKTMLGNEQLAWLLDGLKRSTAVFKIIFSSVSLNDYGMEV
;
A
#
# COMPACT_ATOMS: atom_id res chain seq x y z
N MET A 1 23.07 -80.28 15.49
CA MET A 1 23.54 -79.81 16.82
C MET A 1 24.30 -78.50 16.65
N GLY A 2 23.60 -77.36 16.74
CA GLY A 2 24.19 -76.02 16.61
C GLY A 2 24.46 -75.40 17.98
N LYS A 3 25.68 -74.94 18.21
CA LYS A 3 26.14 -74.32 19.47
C LYS A 3 25.65 -72.88 19.61
N MET A 4 25.14 -72.56 20.80
CA MET A 4 24.73 -71.23 21.26
C MET A 4 25.96 -70.41 21.68
N LYS A 5 26.14 -69.20 21.12
CA LYS A 5 27.11 -68.19 21.60
C LYS A 5 26.34 -67.07 22.30
N MET A 6 26.53 -66.94 23.62
CA MET A 6 26.09 -65.80 24.42
C MET A 6 27.03 -64.61 24.16
N LEU A 7 26.47 -63.45 23.81
CA LEU A 7 27.20 -62.19 23.68
C LEU A 7 26.86 -61.29 24.88
N PHE A 8 27.84 -61.05 25.75
CA PHE A 8 27.79 -60.04 26.81
C PHE A 8 28.04 -58.65 26.21
N ILE A 9 26.98 -57.88 25.97
CA ILE A 9 27.08 -56.43 25.76
C ILE A 9 25.87 -55.77 26.39
N LYS A 10 26.00 -55.18 27.58
CA LYS A 10 25.08 -54.14 28.09
C LYS A 10 25.55 -53.60 29.45
N GLN A 11 26.42 -52.59 29.44
CA GLN A 11 26.45 -51.60 30.52
C GLN A 11 27.07 -50.26 30.11
N TYR A 12 28.05 -50.27 29.20
CA TYR A 12 28.75 -49.04 28.78
C TYR A 12 27.94 -48.09 27.88
N GLN A 13 26.97 -48.58 27.10
CA GLN A 13 26.17 -47.70 26.24
C GLN A 13 25.13 -46.85 27.01
N PHE A 14 24.71 -47.28 28.20
CA PHE A 14 23.72 -46.53 28.99
C PHE A 14 24.31 -45.24 29.59
N TYR A 15 25.57 -45.28 30.03
CA TYR A 15 26.24 -44.11 30.60
C TYR A 15 26.58 -43.06 29.53
N LEU A 16 26.89 -43.47 28.31
CA LEU A 16 27.17 -42.54 27.20
C LEU A 16 25.91 -41.78 26.74
N VAL A 17 24.75 -42.46 26.74
CA VAL A 17 23.46 -41.84 26.44
C VAL A 17 23.01 -40.90 27.56
N LEU A 18 23.21 -41.26 28.83
CA LEU A 18 22.86 -40.37 29.94
C LEU A 18 23.73 -39.09 29.94
N PHE A 19 25.03 -39.22 29.62
CA PHE A 19 25.95 -38.09 29.60
C PHE A 19 25.67 -37.12 28.43
N THR A 20 25.27 -37.64 27.26
CA THR A 20 24.87 -36.81 26.11
C THR A 20 23.54 -36.10 26.36
N VAL A 21 22.56 -36.73 27.01
CA VAL A 21 21.28 -36.09 27.37
C VAL A 21 21.50 -34.96 28.39
N LEU A 22 22.38 -35.15 29.39
CA LEU A 22 22.71 -34.11 30.37
C LEU A 22 23.46 -32.92 29.74
N LEU A 23 24.35 -33.15 28.77
CA LEU A 23 25.03 -32.09 28.02
C LEU A 23 24.06 -31.26 27.15
N ILE A 24 23.07 -31.92 26.53
CA ILE A 24 22.01 -31.27 25.75
C ILE A 24 21.10 -30.41 26.66
N ILE A 25 20.76 -30.89 27.86
CA ILE A 25 19.95 -30.11 28.81
C ILE A 25 20.72 -28.89 29.36
N MET A 26 22.03 -29.02 29.61
CA MET A 26 22.85 -27.89 30.05
C MET A 26 23.08 -26.85 28.96
N THR A 27 23.26 -27.26 27.70
CA THR A 27 23.35 -26.34 26.55
C THR A 27 22.01 -25.65 26.27
N PHE A 28 20.88 -26.33 26.45
CA PHE A 28 19.56 -25.68 26.38
C PHE A 28 19.34 -24.65 27.50
N LYS A 29 19.78 -24.93 28.74
CA LYS A 29 19.67 -23.94 29.84
C LYS A 29 20.53 -22.70 29.63
N THR A 30 21.69 -22.82 29.00
CA THR A 30 22.54 -21.67 28.67
C THR A 30 21.98 -20.88 27.49
N LEU A 31 21.34 -21.53 26.51
CA LEU A 31 20.65 -20.86 25.40
C LEU A 31 19.36 -20.14 25.85
N ILE A 32 18.64 -20.68 26.84
CA ILE A 32 17.45 -20.04 27.42
C ILE A 32 17.83 -18.83 28.29
N SER A 33 19.04 -18.77 28.85
CA SER A 33 19.51 -17.64 29.67
C SER A 33 20.08 -16.46 28.84
N SER A 34 20.23 -16.61 27.51
CA SER A 34 20.67 -15.51 26.62
C SER A 34 19.55 -14.88 25.81
N ASN A 35 18.29 -15.32 25.98
CA ASN A 35 17.14 -14.52 25.58
C ASN A 35 16.98 -13.37 26.59
N LYS A 36 17.86 -12.37 26.48
CA LYS A 36 17.37 -11.00 26.53
C LYS A 36 16.19 -10.99 25.56
N THR A 37 14.99 -10.99 26.12
CA THR A 37 13.82 -10.52 25.41
C THR A 37 14.23 -9.16 24.85
N ASN A 38 14.65 -9.13 23.59
CA ASN A 38 14.52 -7.93 22.79
C ASN A 38 13.07 -7.56 23.01
N SER A 39 12.83 -6.47 23.73
CA SER A 39 11.55 -5.82 23.68
C SER A 39 11.35 -5.51 22.20
N SER A 40 10.66 -6.39 21.48
CA SER A 40 10.01 -6.02 20.24
C SER A 40 9.31 -4.72 20.57
N ASN A 41 9.74 -3.61 19.97
CA ASN A 41 9.11 -2.32 20.20
C ASN A 41 7.61 -2.53 19.99
N ALA A 42 6.85 -2.58 21.08
CA ALA A 42 5.44 -2.93 21.05
C ALA A 42 4.61 -1.82 20.36
N ASN A 43 5.25 -0.75 19.93
CA ASN A 43 4.64 0.35 19.22
C ASN A 43 5.60 0.72 18.09
N ALA A 44 5.40 0.07 16.94
CA ALA A 44 6.22 0.27 15.76
C ALA A 44 5.32 0.31 14.52
N ILE A 45 5.76 1.08 13.53
CA ILE A 45 5.25 1.00 12.17
C ILE A 45 5.96 -0.13 11.42
N LEU A 46 5.22 -0.84 10.57
CA LEU A 46 5.75 -1.89 9.71
C LEU A 46 6.64 -1.29 8.60
N ARG A 47 6.25 -0.11 8.12
CA ARG A 47 6.92 0.66 7.06
C ARG A 47 6.62 2.15 7.21
N SER A 48 7.37 3.00 6.51
CA SER A 48 7.10 4.45 6.48
C SER A 48 5.65 4.75 6.06
N PRO A 49 5.02 5.82 6.59
CA PRO A 49 3.66 6.21 6.21
C PRO A 49 3.55 6.54 4.72
N VAL A 50 2.33 6.48 4.19
CA VAL A 50 2.04 6.96 2.83
C VAL A 50 1.19 8.22 2.93
N ILE A 51 1.67 9.31 2.35
CA ILE A 51 0.94 10.58 2.27
C ILE A 51 -0.03 10.52 1.11
N GLY A 52 -1.30 10.86 1.37
CA GLY A 52 -2.32 10.96 0.34
C GLY A 52 -2.45 12.37 -0.22
N ILE A 53 -3.34 12.51 -1.18
CA ILE A 53 -3.66 13.81 -1.79
C ILE A 53 -4.46 14.70 -0.86
N MET A 54 -4.23 16.01 -0.98
CA MET A 54 -5.00 17.02 -0.27
C MET A 54 -6.46 17.04 -0.75
N GLN A 55 -7.39 17.06 0.20
CA GLN A 55 -8.84 17.05 0.01
C GLN A 55 -9.44 18.27 0.72
N GLY A 56 -9.46 19.42 0.04
CA GLY A 56 -9.79 20.68 0.70
C GLY A 56 -8.69 21.07 1.68
N ASN A 57 -9.01 21.22 2.97
CA ASN A 57 -8.05 21.50 4.04
C ASN A 57 -7.61 20.24 4.80
N GLN A 58 -7.75 19.06 4.19
CA GLN A 58 -7.44 17.78 4.81
C GLN A 58 -6.37 17.02 4.04
N VAL A 59 -5.53 16.27 4.74
CA VAL A 59 -4.56 15.35 4.14
C VAL A 59 -4.67 13.99 4.84
N PRO A 60 -5.03 12.92 4.11
CA PRO A 60 -5.01 11.58 4.67
C PRO A 60 -3.57 11.03 4.68
N VAL A 61 -3.20 10.37 5.76
CA VAL A 61 -1.93 9.68 5.92
C VAL A 61 -2.19 8.23 6.30
N LEU A 62 -1.78 7.30 5.45
CA LEU A 62 -1.87 5.88 5.75
C LEU A 62 -0.72 5.46 6.66
N ILE A 63 -1.06 4.80 7.76
CA ILE A 63 -0.11 4.18 8.67
C ILE A 63 -0.36 2.68 8.70
N LYS A 64 0.72 1.89 8.63
CA LYS A 64 0.69 0.45 8.80
C LYS A 64 1.57 0.05 9.98
N GLY A 65 1.01 -0.58 11.00
CA GLY A 65 1.70 -0.98 12.22
C GLY A 65 2.08 -2.44 12.28
N THR A 66 2.82 -2.82 13.32
CA THR A 66 3.23 -4.21 13.58
C THR A 66 2.30 -4.94 14.55
N GLN A 67 1.42 -4.22 15.25
CA GLN A 67 0.43 -4.78 16.17
C GLN A 67 -0.79 -3.86 16.35
N THR A 68 -1.82 -4.37 17.00
CA THR A 68 -3.00 -3.57 17.35
C THR A 68 -2.65 -2.52 18.40
N GLY A 69 -3.25 -1.34 18.31
CA GLY A 69 -2.96 -0.26 19.25
C GLY A 69 -3.64 1.04 18.85
N LEU A 70 -3.65 2.00 19.78
CA LEU A 70 -4.06 3.36 19.47
C LEU A 70 -2.86 4.14 18.91
N LEU A 71 -3.13 4.99 17.93
CA LEU A 71 -2.17 5.96 17.41
C LEU A 71 -2.87 7.24 16.97
N ARG A 72 -2.12 8.32 16.86
CA ARG A 72 -2.51 9.56 16.20
C ARG A 72 -1.30 10.22 15.57
N ILE A 73 -1.50 11.27 14.78
CA ILE A 73 -0.40 12.02 14.18
C ILE A 73 -0.26 13.36 14.90
N GLU A 74 0.96 13.65 15.33
CA GLU A 74 1.39 15.00 15.71
C GLU A 74 1.95 15.68 14.45
N TYR A 75 1.52 16.91 14.17
CA TYR A 75 1.95 17.65 12.97
C TYR A 75 1.96 19.16 13.20
N HIS A 76 2.80 19.87 12.46
CA HIS A 76 2.88 21.33 12.46
C HIS A 76 3.45 21.85 11.13
N GLU A 77 3.10 23.08 10.78
CA GLU A 77 3.76 23.78 9.67
C GLU A 77 5.21 24.06 10.06
N VAL A 78 6.16 23.77 9.16
CA VAL A 78 7.58 24.03 9.41
C VAL A 78 7.80 25.53 9.57
N GLY A 79 8.35 25.92 10.73
CA GLY A 79 8.55 27.32 11.12
C GLY A 79 7.46 27.88 12.04
N ASP A 80 6.34 27.17 12.22
CA ASP A 80 5.36 27.45 13.28
C ASP A 80 5.76 26.70 14.58
N THR A 81 5.37 27.27 15.71
CA THR A 81 5.51 26.66 17.05
C THR A 81 4.25 25.94 17.51
N THR A 82 3.14 26.10 16.79
CA THR A 82 1.84 25.51 17.12
C THR A 82 1.80 24.05 16.68
N ILE A 83 1.68 23.14 17.64
CA ILE A 83 1.57 21.70 17.39
C ILE A 83 0.09 21.31 17.33
N SER A 84 -0.27 20.62 16.25
CA SER A 84 -1.58 20.01 16.06
C SER A 84 -1.53 18.50 16.25
N TYR A 85 -2.67 17.92 16.61
CA TYR A 85 -2.84 16.48 16.74
C TYR A 85 -4.06 16.05 15.96
N SER A 86 -3.96 14.91 15.27
CA SER A 86 -5.14 14.26 14.69
C SER A 86 -5.99 13.62 15.80
N GLU A 87 -7.19 13.22 15.41
CA GLU A 87 -7.96 12.26 16.21
C GLU A 87 -7.21 10.94 16.39
N TRP A 88 -7.53 10.24 17.48
CA TRP A 88 -7.00 8.90 17.74
C TRP A 88 -7.62 7.87 16.79
N GLY A 89 -6.77 7.11 16.11
CA GLY A 89 -7.14 5.92 15.37
C GLY A 89 -6.74 4.64 16.10
N ARG A 90 -7.25 3.49 15.63
CA ARG A 90 -6.94 2.17 16.18
C ARG A 90 -6.53 1.21 15.08
N LEU A 91 -5.32 0.66 15.20
CA LEU A 91 -4.87 -0.45 14.39
C LEU A 91 -5.58 -1.74 14.79
N SER A 92 -6.06 -2.48 13.79
CA SER A 92 -6.83 -3.71 13.95
C SER A 92 -6.32 -4.80 13.00
N TYR A 93 -6.43 -6.07 13.38
CA TYR A 93 -6.10 -7.18 12.48
C TYR A 93 -7.09 -7.31 11.31
N THR A 94 -8.31 -6.77 11.46
CA THR A 94 -9.34 -6.75 10.41
C THR A 94 -8.83 -6.02 9.16
N ASP A 95 -8.10 -4.92 9.38
CA ASP A 95 -7.63 -4.00 8.33
C ASP A 95 -6.11 -4.12 8.11
N ASP A 96 -5.58 -5.32 8.35
CA ASP A 96 -4.16 -5.64 8.18
C ASP A 96 -3.23 -4.66 8.90
N LEU A 97 -3.64 -4.25 10.10
CA LEU A 97 -2.94 -3.25 10.92
C LEU A 97 -2.69 -1.94 10.17
N SER A 98 -3.64 -1.53 9.33
CA SER A 98 -3.57 -0.31 8.52
C SER A 98 -4.68 0.65 8.89
N ILE A 99 -4.40 1.95 8.85
CA ILE A 99 -5.41 3.00 9.07
C ILE A 99 -5.01 4.28 8.33
N SER A 100 -5.98 4.94 7.70
CA SER A 100 -5.81 6.31 7.22
C SER A 100 -6.21 7.30 8.30
N ILE A 101 -5.26 8.11 8.77
CA ILE A 101 -5.50 9.20 9.70
C ILE A 101 -5.65 10.50 8.91
N ILE A 102 -6.69 11.27 9.21
CA ILE A 102 -6.96 12.55 8.52
C ILE A 102 -6.32 13.68 9.32
N LEU A 103 -5.41 14.42 8.69
CA LEU A 103 -4.94 15.70 9.18
C LEU A 103 -5.93 16.78 8.73
N THR A 104 -6.22 17.75 9.60
CA THR A 104 -7.19 18.83 9.34
C THR A 104 -6.51 20.18 9.42
N ASP A 105 -7.20 21.23 8.97
CA ASP A 105 -6.70 22.62 9.01
C ASP A 105 -5.35 22.78 8.29
N ILE A 106 -5.15 21.98 7.25
CA ILE A 106 -3.95 21.98 6.43
C ILE A 106 -4.04 23.12 5.41
N GLY A 107 -3.06 24.03 5.46
CA GLY A 107 -2.89 25.12 4.50
C GLY A 107 -2.30 24.65 3.17
N TYR A 108 -2.60 25.38 2.09
CA TYR A 108 -2.00 25.19 0.77
C TYR A 108 -0.61 25.81 0.68
N ASP A 109 0.24 25.25 -0.18
CA ASP A 109 1.61 25.72 -0.46
C ASP A 109 2.48 25.80 0.82
N LYS A 110 2.36 24.77 1.67
CA LYS A 110 3.03 24.67 2.97
C LYS A 110 3.87 23.41 3.07
N LEU A 111 4.92 23.49 3.88
CA LEU A 111 5.70 22.34 4.32
C LEU A 111 5.26 21.97 5.74
N PHE A 112 4.91 20.71 5.96
CA PHE A 112 4.54 20.17 7.27
C PHE A 112 5.57 19.14 7.72
N GLU A 113 5.88 19.15 9.03
CA GLU A 113 6.52 18.03 9.70
C GLU A 113 5.48 17.25 10.50
N TYR A 114 5.58 15.93 10.47
CA TYR A 114 4.67 15.04 11.20
C TYR A 114 5.38 13.81 11.75
N ARG A 115 4.83 13.24 12.82
CA ARG A 115 5.25 11.97 13.41
C ARG A 115 4.08 11.28 14.10
N ILE A 116 4.20 9.98 14.27
CA ILE A 116 3.13 9.13 14.80
C ILE A 116 3.32 9.01 16.30
N GLN A 117 2.31 9.40 17.06
CA GLN A 117 2.24 9.16 18.50
C GLN A 117 1.45 7.88 18.75
N PHE A 118 2.04 6.95 19.51
CA PHE A 118 1.37 5.73 19.93
C PHE A 118 0.66 5.92 21.28
N GLY A 119 -0.25 5.00 21.62
CA GLY A 119 -1.06 5.08 22.85
C GLY A 119 -0.27 5.08 24.17
N ASP A 120 1.00 4.68 24.15
CA ASP A 120 1.91 4.77 25.31
C ASP A 120 2.73 6.08 25.34
N ASN A 121 2.44 7.02 24.44
CA ASN A 121 3.15 8.30 24.23
C ASN A 121 4.58 8.17 23.68
N THR A 122 4.97 7.00 23.16
CA THR A 122 6.15 6.90 22.30
C THR A 122 5.84 7.47 20.91
N PHE A 123 6.90 7.81 20.17
CA PHE A 123 6.79 8.41 18.84
C PHE A 123 7.62 7.65 17.79
N SER A 124 7.15 7.65 16.55
CA SER A 124 7.97 7.28 15.40
C SER A 124 9.05 8.33 15.12
N SER A 125 9.91 8.06 14.13
CA SER A 125 10.68 9.10 13.43
C SER A 125 9.77 10.20 12.87
N SER A 126 10.33 11.40 12.68
CA SER A 126 9.67 12.50 11.96
C SER A 126 9.78 12.31 10.46
N TYR A 127 8.78 12.83 9.76
CA TYR A 127 8.64 12.87 8.30
C TYR A 127 8.18 14.27 7.88
N GLN A 128 8.31 14.59 6.60
CA GLN A 128 7.87 15.88 6.07
C GLN A 128 7.15 15.71 4.74
N PHE A 129 6.11 16.50 4.51
CA PHE A 129 5.41 16.55 3.23
C PHE A 129 5.05 17.99 2.87
N SER A 130 4.90 18.25 1.57
CA SER A 130 4.46 19.54 1.05
C SER A 130 3.03 19.45 0.51
N THR A 131 2.24 20.49 0.74
CA THR A 131 0.86 20.59 0.25
C THR A 131 0.81 21.26 -1.12
N PHE A 132 -0.30 21.08 -1.81
CA PHE A 132 -0.50 21.62 -3.15
C PHE A 132 -0.70 23.14 -3.15
N PRO A 133 -0.46 23.82 -4.28
CA PRO A 133 -1.02 25.15 -4.51
C PRO A 133 -2.55 25.14 -4.36
N ALA A 134 -3.10 26.27 -3.93
CA ALA A 134 -4.55 26.42 -3.73
C ALA A 134 -5.32 26.15 -5.02
N SER A 135 -6.37 25.32 -4.92
CA SER A 135 -7.25 25.03 -6.05
C SER A 135 -7.97 26.29 -6.58
N ALA A 136 -8.38 26.23 -7.85
CA ALA A 136 -9.06 27.28 -8.62
C ALA A 136 -8.23 28.53 -8.98
N ASN A 137 -6.99 28.65 -8.50
CA ASN A 137 -6.05 29.69 -8.92
C ASN A 137 -4.95 29.08 -9.80
N SER A 138 -4.42 29.86 -10.73
CA SER A 138 -3.21 29.47 -11.45
C SER A 138 -2.06 29.24 -10.48
N GLY A 139 -1.31 28.16 -10.67
CA GLY A 139 -0.19 27.80 -9.80
C GLY A 139 0.75 26.83 -10.50
N GLU A 140 2.02 26.84 -10.08
CA GLU A 140 3.03 25.93 -10.61
C GLU A 140 3.04 24.65 -9.79
N PHE A 141 3.02 23.52 -10.47
CA PHE A 141 3.19 22.21 -9.86
C PHE A 141 3.82 21.26 -10.90
N SER A 142 4.38 20.16 -10.41
CA SER A 142 4.92 19.10 -11.25
C SER A 142 4.49 17.75 -10.70
N PHE A 143 4.42 16.75 -11.56
CA PHE A 143 4.15 15.37 -11.13
C PHE A 143 4.91 14.37 -11.97
N VAL A 144 5.16 13.21 -11.37
CA VAL A 144 5.69 12.03 -12.06
C VAL A 144 4.59 10.98 -12.08
N PHE A 145 4.45 10.26 -13.18
CA PHE A 145 3.61 9.07 -13.24
C PHE A 145 4.47 7.82 -13.50
N SER A 146 4.06 6.69 -12.94
CA SER A 146 4.72 5.40 -13.08
C SER A 146 3.67 4.28 -13.04
N ALA A 147 4.03 3.09 -13.51
CA ALA A 147 3.23 1.87 -13.44
C ALA A 147 4.16 0.65 -13.47
N CYS A 148 3.60 -0.56 -13.34
CA CYS A 148 4.31 -1.82 -13.53
C CYS A 148 5.45 -2.08 -12.53
N LEU A 149 5.13 -1.99 -11.24
CA LEU A 149 6.02 -2.26 -10.10
C LEU A 149 5.93 -3.74 -9.69
N ARG A 150 6.65 -4.63 -10.37
CA ARG A 150 6.71 -6.06 -10.02
C ARG A 150 7.74 -6.35 -8.93
N ASP A 151 7.34 -7.14 -7.93
CA ASP A 151 8.16 -7.45 -6.75
C ASP A 151 9.45 -8.21 -7.07
N ASN A 152 9.50 -8.94 -8.18
CA ASN A 152 10.73 -9.59 -8.64
C ASN A 152 11.83 -8.62 -9.14
N TYR A 153 11.51 -7.34 -9.36
CA TYR A 153 12.47 -6.31 -9.78
C TYR A 153 12.85 -5.35 -8.65
N THR A 154 12.51 -5.68 -7.39
CA THR A 154 13.03 -4.94 -6.23
C THR A 154 14.55 -5.13 -6.11
N PRO A 155 15.30 -4.12 -5.61
CA PRO A 155 14.80 -2.82 -5.17
C PRO A 155 14.38 -1.89 -6.32
N HIS A 156 13.33 -1.11 -6.10
CA HIS A 156 12.76 -0.13 -7.02
C HIS A 156 13.58 1.16 -7.02
N GLU A 157 14.85 1.06 -7.43
CA GLU A 157 15.81 2.19 -7.49
C GLU A 157 15.30 3.38 -8.33
N ILE A 158 14.30 3.18 -9.19
CA ILE A 158 13.64 4.25 -9.96
C ILE A 158 13.15 5.39 -9.06
N PHE A 159 12.72 5.11 -7.83
CA PHE A 159 12.25 6.14 -6.91
C PHE A 159 13.37 7.06 -6.42
N ASP A 160 14.62 6.59 -6.39
CA ASP A 160 15.78 7.44 -6.05
C ASP A 160 16.05 8.49 -7.12
N TYR A 161 15.73 8.20 -8.39
CA TYR A 161 15.80 9.17 -9.48
C TYR A 161 14.63 10.17 -9.46
N ILE A 162 13.48 9.79 -8.90
CA ILE A 162 12.32 10.68 -8.76
C ILE A 162 12.51 11.67 -7.61
N LYS A 163 13.09 11.22 -6.50
CA LYS A 163 13.31 12.01 -5.29
C LYS A 163 13.94 13.41 -5.52
N PRO A 164 15.05 13.57 -6.27
CA PRO A 164 15.65 14.89 -6.52
C PRO A 164 14.81 15.79 -7.43
N LEU A 165 13.85 15.26 -8.19
CA LEU A 165 12.91 16.06 -8.98
C LEU A 165 11.92 16.83 -8.09
N SER A 166 11.73 16.36 -6.85
CA SER A 166 10.83 16.94 -5.85
C SER A 166 9.44 17.26 -6.41
N PRO A 167 8.74 16.28 -7.03
CA PRO A 167 7.45 16.53 -7.64
C PRO A 167 6.40 16.92 -6.59
N SER A 168 5.39 17.67 -6.99
CA SER A 168 4.25 17.98 -6.12
C SER A 168 3.48 16.72 -5.73
N PHE A 169 3.42 15.72 -6.61
CA PHE A 169 2.87 14.39 -6.31
C PHE A 169 3.42 13.31 -7.26
N ILE A 170 3.22 12.05 -6.89
CA ILE A 170 3.53 10.88 -7.72
C ILE A 170 2.23 10.12 -8.01
N ALA A 171 2.00 9.77 -9.27
CA ALA A 171 0.84 9.00 -9.70
C ALA A 171 1.26 7.59 -10.11
N LEU A 172 0.86 6.59 -9.34
CA LEU A 172 1.00 5.19 -9.68
C LEU A 172 -0.25 4.71 -10.40
N LEU A 173 -0.11 4.51 -11.71
CA LEU A 173 -1.21 4.35 -12.65
C LEU A 173 -1.57 2.88 -12.93
N GLY A 174 -1.34 1.99 -11.97
CA GLY A 174 -1.64 0.57 -12.09
C GLY A 174 -0.41 -0.32 -12.05
N ASP A 175 -0.67 -1.62 -11.95
CA ASP A 175 0.31 -2.66 -11.66
C ASP A 175 1.25 -2.30 -10.51
N ASN A 176 0.70 -1.82 -9.39
CA ASN A 176 1.48 -1.51 -8.18
C ASN A 176 1.96 -2.78 -7.47
N ILE A 177 1.47 -3.95 -7.88
CA ILE A 177 1.96 -5.29 -7.57
C ILE A 177 1.63 -6.23 -8.74
N TYR A 178 2.20 -7.44 -8.75
CA TYR A 178 1.82 -8.51 -9.67
C TYR A 178 1.31 -9.75 -8.94
N ALA A 179 0.00 -9.81 -8.70
CA ALA A 179 -0.63 -10.85 -7.90
C ALA A 179 -0.63 -12.25 -8.54
N ASP A 180 -0.73 -12.32 -9.86
CA ASP A 180 -0.77 -13.54 -10.67
C ASP A 180 0.62 -14.03 -11.12
N LYS A 181 1.71 -13.33 -10.77
CA LYS A 181 3.09 -13.71 -11.10
C LYS A 181 3.85 -14.13 -9.86
N ASP A 182 4.89 -14.96 -10.02
CA ASP A 182 5.84 -15.33 -8.96
C ASP A 182 5.18 -15.86 -7.68
N GLY A 183 4.28 -16.82 -7.86
CA GLY A 183 3.35 -17.28 -6.83
C GLY A 183 1.95 -16.70 -7.07
N ASP A 184 1.33 -17.15 -8.16
CA ASP A 184 -0.02 -16.75 -8.57
C ASP A 184 -1.02 -17.05 -7.45
N ILE A 185 -1.62 -15.98 -6.90
CA ILE A 185 -2.59 -16.05 -5.81
C ILE A 185 -3.82 -16.90 -6.14
N ASN A 186 -4.15 -17.06 -7.43
CA ASN A 186 -5.36 -17.73 -7.90
C ASN A 186 -5.23 -19.26 -7.92
N THR A 187 -4.01 -19.79 -7.73
CA THR A 187 -3.74 -21.24 -7.78
C THR A 187 -3.99 -21.95 -6.45
N GLY A 188 -4.10 -21.19 -5.37
CA GLY A 188 -4.35 -21.68 -4.01
C GLY A 188 -5.84 -21.81 -3.66
N PRO A 189 -6.16 -22.31 -2.46
CA PRO A 189 -7.54 -22.29 -1.97
C PRO A 189 -8.02 -20.84 -1.74
N ALA A 190 -9.31 -20.56 -1.92
CA ALA A 190 -9.87 -19.20 -1.83
C ALA A 190 -9.46 -18.42 -0.57
N HIS A 191 -9.32 -19.08 0.58
CA HIS A 191 -8.93 -18.43 1.84
C HIS A 191 -7.47 -17.93 1.86
N SER A 192 -6.61 -18.36 0.93
CA SER A 192 -5.23 -17.87 0.82
C SER A 192 -5.10 -16.60 -0.01
N VAL A 193 -6.12 -16.21 -0.77
CA VAL A 193 -6.07 -15.08 -1.71
C VAL A 193 -5.81 -13.76 -0.99
N LEU A 194 -6.63 -13.42 0.00
CA LEU A 194 -6.49 -12.18 0.78
C LEU A 194 -5.11 -12.02 1.44
N PRO A 195 -4.58 -13.01 2.21
CA PRO A 195 -3.23 -12.87 2.77
C PRO A 195 -2.12 -12.87 1.70
N ALA A 196 -2.31 -13.56 0.57
CA ALA A 196 -1.34 -13.54 -0.52
C ALA A 196 -1.26 -12.17 -1.22
N LEU A 197 -2.42 -11.52 -1.47
CA LEU A 197 -2.49 -10.13 -1.96
C LEU A 197 -1.80 -9.16 -1.00
N ARG A 198 -2.07 -9.24 0.31
CA ARG A 198 -1.39 -8.42 1.32
C ARG A 198 0.13 -8.62 1.31
N SER A 199 0.55 -9.88 1.14
CA SER A 199 1.97 -10.22 1.06
C SER A 199 2.66 -9.62 -0.17
N LYS A 200 1.98 -9.58 -1.32
CA LYS A 200 2.48 -8.93 -2.55
C LYS A 200 2.78 -7.45 -2.32
N TYR A 201 1.85 -6.70 -1.73
CA TYR A 201 2.07 -5.30 -1.38
C TYR A 201 3.19 -5.10 -0.34
N THR A 202 3.28 -6.00 0.64
CA THR A 202 4.34 -5.93 1.66
C THR A 202 5.73 -6.10 1.05
N ARG A 203 5.89 -7.00 0.07
CA ARG A 203 7.17 -7.18 -0.63
C ARG A 203 7.49 -6.05 -1.58
N ASN A 204 6.48 -5.48 -2.23
CA ASN A 204 6.71 -4.50 -3.29
C ASN A 204 7.01 -3.08 -2.77
N PHE A 205 6.57 -2.75 -1.55
CA PHE A 205 6.79 -1.43 -0.97
C PHE A 205 8.10 -1.41 -0.17
N ASP A 206 9.21 -1.56 -0.90
CA ASP A 206 10.57 -1.56 -0.40
C ASP A 206 11.01 -0.21 0.21
N GLU A 207 12.27 -0.10 0.64
CA GLU A 207 12.80 1.12 1.23
C GLU A 207 12.70 2.36 0.31
N HIS A 208 12.81 2.19 -1.01
CA HIS A 208 12.78 3.28 -1.97
C HIS A 208 11.37 3.84 -2.11
N PHE A 209 10.36 2.97 -2.21
CA PHE A 209 8.97 3.41 -2.15
C PHE A 209 8.64 4.05 -0.80
N GLN A 210 9.13 3.49 0.32
CA GLN A 210 8.87 4.04 1.64
C GLN A 210 9.41 5.46 1.82
N GLU A 211 10.58 5.76 1.25
CA GLU A 211 11.16 7.09 1.31
C GLU A 211 10.33 8.12 0.54
N ILE A 212 9.88 7.81 -0.69
CA ILE A 212 9.05 8.74 -1.46
C ILE A 212 7.62 8.83 -0.93
N GLY A 213 7.02 7.72 -0.50
CA GLY A 213 5.63 7.64 -0.05
C GLY A 213 5.37 8.41 1.24
N SER A 214 6.39 8.53 2.09
CA SER A 214 6.31 9.34 3.32
C SER A 214 6.55 10.83 3.09
N ARG A 215 6.93 11.24 1.87
CA ARG A 215 7.32 12.61 1.54
C ARG A 215 6.42 13.28 0.51
N PHE A 216 6.05 12.55 -0.53
CA PHE A 216 5.26 13.06 -1.64
C PHE A 216 3.87 12.44 -1.63
N PRO A 217 2.80 13.23 -1.83
CA PRO A 217 1.46 12.69 -2.04
C PRO A 217 1.44 11.63 -3.14
N ILE A 218 0.88 10.46 -2.81
CA ILE A 218 0.71 9.33 -3.73
C ILE A 218 -0.73 9.30 -4.23
N ILE A 219 -0.89 9.42 -5.55
CA ILE A 219 -2.08 9.02 -6.29
C ILE A 219 -1.88 7.57 -6.69
N ALA A 220 -2.87 6.73 -6.44
CA ALA A 220 -2.83 5.33 -6.82
C ALA A 220 -4.15 4.91 -7.48
N ILE A 221 -4.03 4.03 -8.46
CA ILE A 221 -5.11 3.26 -9.06
C ILE A 221 -4.54 1.86 -9.36
N TRP A 222 -5.38 0.83 -9.36
CA TRP A 222 -4.98 -0.51 -9.81
C TRP A 222 -4.98 -0.63 -11.33
N ASP A 223 -4.25 -1.63 -11.83
CA ASP A 223 -4.62 -2.31 -13.07
C ASP A 223 -4.87 -3.80 -12.82
N ASP A 224 -4.91 -4.64 -13.85
CA ASP A 224 -5.33 -6.05 -13.74
C ASP A 224 -4.45 -6.88 -12.79
N HIS A 225 -3.15 -6.59 -12.72
CA HIS A 225 -2.22 -7.33 -11.86
C HIS A 225 -2.37 -7.03 -10.35
N ASP A 226 -2.81 -5.81 -9.98
CA ASP A 226 -3.27 -5.51 -8.61
C ASP A 226 -4.68 -6.05 -8.38
N TYR A 227 -5.53 -5.99 -9.42
CA TYR A 227 -6.91 -6.45 -9.38
C TYR A 227 -6.98 -7.95 -9.12
N GLY A 228 -5.96 -8.70 -9.55
CA GLY A 228 -5.61 -10.03 -9.07
C GLY A 228 -5.25 -11.03 -10.17
N GLN A 229 -5.51 -10.70 -11.43
CA GLN A 229 -5.31 -11.61 -12.56
C GLN A 229 -5.14 -10.80 -13.86
N ASP A 230 -4.18 -11.18 -14.69
CA ASP A 230 -3.94 -10.62 -16.02
C ASP A 230 -5.23 -10.52 -16.87
N ASN A 231 -5.45 -9.38 -17.52
CA ASN A 231 -6.64 -9.05 -18.30
C ASN A 231 -7.99 -9.20 -17.56
N SER A 232 -7.97 -9.14 -16.22
CA SER A 232 -9.19 -9.23 -15.41
C SER A 232 -10.16 -8.08 -15.67
N ASP A 233 -11.42 -8.37 -15.35
CA ASP A 233 -12.58 -7.56 -15.62
C ASP A 233 -13.60 -7.68 -14.48
N SER A 234 -14.81 -7.15 -14.66
CA SER A 234 -15.86 -7.13 -13.64
C SER A 234 -16.28 -8.50 -13.10
N THR A 235 -15.96 -9.59 -13.80
CA THR A 235 -16.27 -10.98 -13.42
C THR A 235 -15.25 -11.59 -12.46
N TYR A 236 -14.11 -10.93 -12.22
CA TYR A 236 -13.09 -11.45 -11.32
C TYR A 236 -13.64 -11.64 -9.90
N VAL A 237 -13.56 -12.89 -9.43
CA VAL A 237 -14.25 -13.32 -8.22
C VAL A 237 -13.69 -12.73 -6.92
N TYR A 238 -12.44 -12.27 -6.93
CA TYR A 238 -11.75 -11.72 -5.75
C TYR A 238 -11.60 -10.19 -5.80
N LYS A 239 -12.38 -9.49 -6.63
CA LYS A 239 -12.30 -8.03 -6.74
C LYS A 239 -12.57 -7.28 -5.42
N THR A 240 -13.38 -7.87 -4.54
CA THR A 240 -13.66 -7.30 -3.21
C THR A 240 -12.45 -7.37 -2.30
N GLU A 241 -11.71 -8.47 -2.36
CA GLU A 241 -10.45 -8.68 -1.65
C GLU A 241 -9.38 -7.74 -2.20
N ALA A 242 -9.26 -7.62 -3.53
CA ALA A 242 -8.36 -6.65 -4.15
C ALA A 242 -8.65 -5.22 -3.67
N LYS A 243 -9.93 -4.81 -3.66
CA LYS A 243 -10.33 -3.48 -3.16
C LYS A 243 -10.01 -3.28 -1.68
N LYS A 244 -10.25 -4.29 -0.86
CA LYS A 244 -9.89 -4.26 0.56
C LYS A 244 -8.38 -4.06 0.73
N VAL A 245 -7.56 -4.83 0.03
CA VAL A 245 -6.10 -4.73 0.13
C VAL A 245 -5.56 -3.43 -0.44
N PHE A 246 -6.16 -2.88 -1.50
CA PHE A 246 -5.83 -1.55 -2.01
C PHE A 246 -6.01 -0.48 -0.92
N LYS A 247 -7.15 -0.47 -0.23
CA LYS A 247 -7.44 0.46 0.89
C LYS A 247 -6.54 0.23 2.11
N GLU A 248 -5.98 -0.96 2.27
CA GLU A 248 -5.01 -1.29 3.32
C GLU A 248 -3.58 -0.83 2.98
N ASN A 249 -3.32 -0.42 1.73
CA ASN A 249 -1.97 -0.07 1.25
C ASN A 249 -1.82 1.34 0.71
N PHE A 250 -2.92 2.02 0.37
CA PHE A 250 -2.93 3.43 -0.03
C PHE A 250 -3.81 4.29 0.88
N PRO A 251 -3.52 5.61 0.99
CA PRO A 251 -4.36 6.55 1.73
C PRO A 251 -5.79 6.59 1.18
N ILE A 252 -6.74 6.97 2.02
CA ILE A 252 -8.12 7.16 1.57
C ILE A 252 -8.19 8.28 0.53
N TYR A 253 -8.86 8.00 -0.59
CA TYR A 253 -9.12 8.95 -1.66
C TYR A 253 -10.59 9.40 -1.63
N PRO A 254 -10.96 10.53 -2.25
CA PRO A 254 -12.35 10.97 -2.35
C PRO A 254 -13.09 10.14 -3.43
N PHE A 255 -13.25 8.84 -3.18
CA PHE A 255 -13.93 7.92 -4.09
C PHE A 255 -15.32 8.45 -4.43
N ALA A 256 -15.67 8.40 -5.71
CA ALA A 256 -16.98 8.88 -6.15
C ALA A 256 -18.13 8.07 -5.51
N VAL A 257 -17.91 6.77 -5.32
CA VAL A 257 -18.87 5.84 -4.71
C VAL A 257 -18.10 4.85 -3.83
N GLU A 258 -18.34 4.89 -2.52
CA GLU A 258 -17.53 4.17 -1.52
C GLU A 258 -17.52 2.65 -1.74
N ASP A 259 -18.64 2.08 -2.18
CA ASP A 259 -18.87 0.64 -2.37
C ASP A 259 -18.73 0.17 -3.84
N ALA A 260 -18.17 0.99 -4.73
CA ALA A 260 -18.02 0.65 -6.15
C ALA A 260 -16.55 0.68 -6.64
N GLY A 261 -16.28 0.96 -7.93
CA GLY A 261 -14.90 1.10 -8.42
C GLY A 261 -14.13 2.21 -7.69
N ILE A 262 -12.79 2.16 -7.69
CA ILE A 262 -11.94 3.11 -6.95
C ILE A 262 -11.60 4.37 -7.75
N TYR A 263 -12.54 4.88 -8.53
CA TYR A 263 -12.38 6.10 -9.32
C TYR A 263 -12.68 7.35 -8.48
N TYR A 264 -11.91 8.41 -8.71
CA TYR A 264 -12.00 9.66 -7.94
C TYR A 264 -11.48 10.86 -8.73
N ARG A 265 -11.73 12.05 -8.18
CA ARG A 265 -11.29 13.34 -8.73
C ARG A 265 -10.58 14.16 -7.67
N PHE A 266 -9.57 14.92 -8.10
CA PHE A 266 -8.96 15.96 -7.28
C PHE A 266 -8.53 17.13 -8.15
N SER A 267 -8.10 18.22 -7.52
CA SER A 267 -7.67 19.44 -8.21
C SER A 267 -6.36 19.94 -7.61
N VAL A 268 -5.48 20.44 -8.47
CA VAL A 268 -4.24 21.12 -8.09
C VAL A 268 -4.20 22.40 -8.90
N ALA A 269 -4.04 23.55 -8.24
CA ALA A 269 -4.15 24.85 -8.90
C ALA A 269 -5.45 24.95 -9.75
N ASP A 270 -5.34 25.34 -11.01
CA ASP A 270 -6.40 25.46 -12.01
C ASP A 270 -6.52 24.21 -12.92
N VAL A 271 -6.11 23.04 -12.41
CA VAL A 271 -6.15 21.75 -13.11
C VAL A 271 -7.00 20.73 -12.36
N ASP A 272 -7.93 20.09 -13.07
CA ASP A 272 -8.72 18.97 -12.57
C ASP A 272 -8.15 17.64 -13.05
N PHE A 273 -8.04 16.67 -12.14
CA PHE A 273 -7.59 15.31 -12.41
C PHE A 273 -8.73 14.32 -12.22
N PHE A 274 -8.97 13.47 -13.21
CA PHE A 274 -9.93 12.39 -13.17
C PHE A 274 -9.18 11.06 -13.20
N VAL A 275 -9.24 10.30 -12.11
CA VAL A 275 -8.57 8.99 -11.99
C VAL A 275 -9.61 7.91 -12.24
N LEU A 276 -9.39 7.11 -13.29
CA LEU A 276 -10.34 6.10 -13.76
C LEU A 276 -9.98 4.71 -13.27
N ASP A 277 -10.97 3.99 -12.75
CA ASP A 277 -10.94 2.53 -12.62
C ASP A 277 -11.35 1.90 -13.94
N THR A 278 -10.50 1.05 -14.51
CA THR A 278 -10.76 0.39 -15.81
C THR A 278 -10.98 -1.12 -15.67
N ARG A 279 -11.16 -1.62 -14.44
CA ARG A 279 -11.33 -3.06 -14.15
C ARG A 279 -12.69 -3.35 -13.53
N TRP A 280 -13.16 -2.50 -12.62
CA TRP A 280 -14.35 -2.78 -11.81
C TRP A 280 -15.64 -3.04 -12.59
N TYR A 281 -15.87 -2.28 -13.65
CA TYR A 281 -17.07 -2.37 -14.49
C TYR A 281 -16.76 -2.89 -15.90
N ARG A 282 -15.53 -3.32 -16.15
CA ARG A 282 -15.10 -3.73 -17.48
C ARG A 282 -15.81 -5.00 -17.91
N SER A 283 -16.33 -5.01 -19.13
CA SER A 283 -16.77 -6.21 -19.84
C SER A 283 -15.56 -7.07 -20.19
N SER A 284 -15.79 -8.37 -20.39
CA SER A 284 -14.72 -9.29 -20.74
C SER A 284 -14.00 -8.86 -22.00
N MET A 285 -12.66 -8.95 -21.98
CA MET A 285 -11.82 -8.64 -23.14
C MET A 285 -12.05 -9.62 -24.29
N GLN A 286 -12.51 -10.84 -23.98
CA GLN A 286 -12.77 -11.89 -24.95
C GLN A 286 -14.12 -11.73 -25.67
N GLU A 287 -15.00 -10.83 -25.20
CA GLU A 287 -16.24 -10.50 -25.89
C GLU A 287 -15.96 -9.65 -27.13
N ASP A 288 -16.74 -9.83 -28.20
CA ASP A 288 -16.68 -8.97 -29.38
C ASP A 288 -17.08 -7.52 -29.02
N ASP A 289 -16.56 -6.52 -29.75
CA ASP A 289 -16.93 -5.11 -29.58
C ASP A 289 -18.36 -4.85 -30.08
N VAL A 290 -19.33 -5.25 -29.27
CA VAL A 290 -20.78 -5.09 -29.53
C VAL A 290 -21.39 -3.98 -28.69
N GLU A 291 -22.60 -3.56 -29.07
CA GLU A 291 -23.40 -2.62 -28.28
C GLU A 291 -23.59 -3.15 -26.85
N GLY A 292 -23.19 -2.35 -25.86
CA GLY A 292 -23.24 -2.71 -24.44
C GLY A 292 -21.91 -3.18 -23.85
N LYS A 293 -20.89 -3.50 -24.66
CA LYS A 293 -19.53 -3.71 -24.16
C LYS A 293 -18.98 -2.41 -23.59
N THR A 294 -18.36 -2.48 -22.42
CA THR A 294 -17.97 -1.29 -21.67
C THR A 294 -16.66 -1.48 -20.92
N MET A 295 -15.93 -0.38 -20.69
CA MET A 295 -14.74 -0.36 -19.84
C MET A 295 -15.02 0.27 -18.47
N LEU A 296 -15.71 1.42 -18.46
CA LEU A 296 -16.00 2.18 -17.24
C LEU A 296 -17.38 1.84 -16.64
N GLY A 297 -18.25 1.22 -17.41
CA GLY A 297 -19.66 1.06 -17.04
C GLY A 297 -20.43 2.39 -17.13
N ASN A 298 -21.76 2.31 -17.03
CA ASN A 298 -22.63 3.48 -17.17
C ASN A 298 -22.42 4.52 -16.06
N GLU A 299 -22.19 4.06 -14.83
CA GLU A 299 -22.08 4.90 -13.65
C GLU A 299 -20.82 5.79 -13.69
N GLN A 300 -19.64 5.18 -13.83
CA GLN A 300 -18.39 5.93 -13.89
C GLN A 300 -18.27 6.74 -15.19
N LEU A 301 -18.78 6.24 -16.32
CA LEU A 301 -18.81 7.02 -17.56
C LEU A 301 -19.66 8.29 -17.40
N ALA A 302 -20.85 8.18 -16.81
CA ALA A 302 -21.69 9.34 -16.53
C ALA A 302 -21.00 10.31 -15.56
N TRP A 303 -20.40 9.80 -14.49
CA TRP A 303 -19.61 10.59 -13.54
C TRP A 303 -18.48 11.37 -14.23
N LEU A 304 -17.73 10.72 -15.12
CA LEU A 304 -16.64 11.35 -15.87
C LEU A 304 -17.16 12.45 -16.79
N LEU A 305 -18.16 12.14 -17.62
CA LEU A 305 -18.72 13.09 -18.59
C LEU A 305 -19.34 14.31 -17.90
N ASP A 306 -20.07 14.11 -16.80
CA ASP A 306 -20.66 15.20 -16.02
C ASP A 306 -19.61 16.01 -15.27
N GLY A 307 -18.56 15.35 -14.77
CA GLY A 307 -17.40 16.01 -14.18
C GLY A 307 -16.68 16.91 -15.17
N LEU A 308 -16.39 16.41 -16.37
CA LEU A 308 -15.75 17.17 -17.45
C LEU A 308 -16.58 18.37 -17.90
N LYS A 309 -17.90 18.20 -18.05
CA LYS A 309 -18.83 19.28 -18.43
C LYS A 309 -18.92 20.39 -17.38
N ARG A 310 -18.88 20.03 -16.09
CA ARG A 310 -19.00 20.99 -14.97
C ARG A 310 -17.67 21.66 -14.61
N SER A 311 -16.55 21.06 -14.98
CA SER A 311 -15.21 21.57 -14.64
C SER A 311 -14.92 22.90 -15.32
N THR A 312 -14.64 23.93 -14.50
CA THR A 312 -14.16 25.24 -14.95
C THR A 312 -12.63 25.35 -14.98
N ALA A 313 -11.91 24.27 -14.64
CA ALA A 313 -10.45 24.21 -14.66
C ALA A 313 -9.91 24.48 -16.08
N VAL A 314 -8.74 25.13 -16.17
CA VAL A 314 -8.07 25.44 -17.44
C VAL A 314 -7.67 24.15 -18.14
N PHE A 315 -7.10 23.21 -17.39
CA PHE A 315 -6.77 21.88 -17.89
C PHE A 315 -7.58 20.80 -17.16
N LYS A 316 -7.90 19.74 -17.90
CA LYS A 316 -8.49 18.50 -17.36
C LYS A 316 -7.58 17.36 -17.78
N ILE A 317 -7.04 16.64 -16.80
CA ILE A 317 -6.16 15.50 -17.02
C ILE A 317 -6.92 14.23 -16.63
N ILE A 318 -6.88 13.23 -17.50
CA ILE A 318 -7.49 11.92 -17.25
C ILE A 318 -6.36 10.92 -17.05
N PHE A 319 -6.34 10.29 -15.88
CA PHE A 319 -5.47 9.16 -15.60
C PHE A 319 -6.23 7.86 -15.80
N SER A 320 -5.65 6.99 -16.62
CA SER A 320 -6.15 5.66 -16.90
C SER A 320 -5.00 4.68 -16.75
N SER A 321 -5.31 3.47 -16.28
CA SER A 321 -4.34 2.39 -16.16
C SER A 321 -4.06 1.67 -17.48
N VAL A 322 -4.88 1.91 -18.51
CA VAL A 322 -4.72 1.32 -19.83
C VAL A 322 -4.64 2.40 -20.90
N SER A 323 -4.04 2.07 -22.04
CA SER A 323 -3.99 3.00 -23.18
C SER A 323 -5.40 3.29 -23.70
N LEU A 324 -5.67 4.55 -24.03
CA LEU A 324 -6.92 5.00 -24.66
C LEU A 324 -6.91 4.85 -26.18
N ASN A 325 -5.75 4.58 -26.78
CA ASN A 325 -5.61 4.44 -28.22
C ASN A 325 -4.51 3.44 -28.62
N ASP A 326 -4.53 3.05 -29.88
CA ASP A 326 -3.60 2.06 -30.44
C ASP A 326 -2.22 2.65 -30.79
N TYR A 327 -2.00 3.96 -30.58
CA TYR A 327 -0.73 4.62 -30.93
C TYR A 327 0.44 4.21 -30.02
N GLY A 328 0.20 3.40 -28.98
CA GLY A 328 1.23 2.78 -28.13
C GLY A 328 1.50 1.30 -28.42
N MET A 329 0.81 0.69 -29.39
CA MET A 329 0.92 -0.74 -29.74
C MET A 329 1.79 -0.99 -30.99
N GLU A 330 2.40 0.05 -31.57
CA GLU A 330 3.44 -0.13 -32.59
C GLU A 330 4.84 -0.12 -31.95
N VAL A 331 5.33 -1.28 -31.49
CA VAL A 331 6.65 -1.87 -31.83
C VAL A 331 6.65 -3.36 -31.54
#